data_AF-A0A7X9BIY1-F1
#
_entry.id   AF-A0A7X9BIY1-F1
#
_cell.length_a   1.000
_cell.length_b   1.000
_cell.length_c   1.000
_cell.angle_alpha   90.00
_cell.angle_beta   90.00
_cell.angle_gamma   90.00
#
_symmetry.space_group_name_H-M   'P 1'
#
loop_
_entity.id
_entity.type
_entity.pdbx_description
1 polymer ?
#
loop_
_entity_poly.entity_id
_entity_poly.type
_entity_poly.pdbx_seq_one_letter_code
_entity_poly.pdbx_strand_id
1 'polypeptide(L)'
;MKRNSFYKNRFVYISLVLLLSFALSSCGKKIRIVDPVELGFSCTVYYNALGGTVNKREIRETYYEPGSFLFMPSGTSNMLIEPIREGYILAGWYKAKTDILDENGKVIAYSFKAEDRWDFAEDRVYDDMSLYARWIPQGKAEYIDAETGLVMFSKNISDKSPVLPLTRAAENLIKKKGYTFAGYFTNPDFTKPFDFSARQINALKPNEKEIEKEIASLYPQINLEKLSESEKILVRTVKNNLYEAYIQEYIENTKSQNIFLKYEKGLVIHVASLEDLRYKGQLSFSGLTVDGEPVDRYSIEKDIDFKGASLVMGESFSGKISGNGHSLKNISLVLNSKPIDKDKEKKLSLFENLEDAVIEDLHIENFVIKINANAGVKVMAAPLAINGKNLSLKNVSLQNIQIDTGRSDDGNAEYLLGDLFVNSENISLANTKGSQFAFTHSSFAKVHRLLTR
;
A
#
# COMPACT_ATOMS: atom_id res chain seq x y z
N MET A 1 -35.43 42.87 -13.37
CA MET A 1 -36.25 42.35 -14.49
C MET A 1 -35.36 41.47 -15.35
N LYS A 2 -35.59 40.20 -15.66
CA LYS A 2 -36.64 39.23 -15.33
C LYS A 2 -35.92 37.90 -15.05
N ARG A 3 -36.26 37.30 -13.91
CA ARG A 3 -35.82 35.99 -13.43
C ARG A 3 -36.90 35.01 -13.88
N ASN A 4 -36.65 34.19 -14.90
CA ASN A 4 -37.61 33.17 -15.33
C ASN A 4 -37.19 31.79 -14.82
N SER A 5 -37.74 31.50 -13.65
CA SER A 5 -38.03 30.17 -13.13
C SER A 5 -38.79 29.34 -14.16
N PHE A 6 -38.25 28.18 -14.53
CA PHE A 6 -39.00 27.07 -15.12
C PHE A 6 -38.44 25.73 -14.61
N TYR A 7 -38.48 25.52 -13.29
CA TYR A 7 -38.68 24.17 -12.77
C TYR A 7 -40.16 23.85 -12.98
N LYS A 8 -40.48 23.22 -14.12
CA LYS A 8 -41.79 22.58 -14.28
C LYS A 8 -41.80 21.34 -13.41
N ASN A 9 -42.62 21.41 -12.35
CA ASN A 9 -43.10 20.29 -11.57
C ASN A 9 -43.47 19.11 -12.48
N ARG A 10 -42.59 18.12 -12.60
CA ARG A 10 -43.04 16.74 -12.77
C ARG A 10 -43.60 16.34 -11.41
N PHE A 11 -44.91 16.14 -11.35
CA PHE A 11 -45.52 15.44 -10.23
C PHE A 11 -44.78 14.10 -10.08
N VAL A 12 -43.92 14.02 -9.07
CA VAL A 12 -43.36 12.77 -8.59
C VAL A 12 -44.53 12.06 -7.93
N TYR A 13 -45.18 11.14 -8.65
CA TYR A 13 -45.95 10.10 -7.99
C TYR A 13 -44.93 9.28 -7.18
N ILE A 14 -44.89 9.55 -5.88
CA ILE A 14 -44.09 8.80 -4.92
C ILE A 14 -44.66 7.38 -4.92
N SER A 15 -43.88 6.42 -5.43
CA SER A 15 -44.22 5.00 -5.34
C SER A 15 -44.53 4.64 -3.88
N LEU A 16 -45.75 4.17 -3.60
CA LEU A 16 -46.09 3.60 -2.30
C LEU A 16 -45.73 2.11 -2.37
N VAL A 17 -44.86 1.63 -1.49
CA VAL A 17 -44.67 0.18 -1.27
C VAL A 17 -45.37 -0.17 0.02
N LEU A 18 -46.31 -1.11 -0.04
CA LEU A 18 -46.97 -1.60 1.16
C LEU A 18 -46.04 -2.56 1.91
N LEU A 19 -45.65 -2.17 3.14
CA LEU A 19 -44.77 -2.93 4.01
C LEU A 19 -45.59 -3.85 4.93
N LEU A 20 -45.71 -5.14 4.62
CA LEU A 20 -46.29 -6.10 5.55
C LEU A 20 -45.21 -6.60 6.54
N SER A 21 -45.20 -6.03 7.75
CA SER A 21 -44.50 -6.59 8.92
C SER A 21 -45.53 -7.02 9.96
N PHE A 22 -45.71 -8.33 10.14
CA PHE A 22 -46.59 -8.89 11.18
C PHE A 22 -45.93 -8.82 12.56
N ALA A 23 -46.55 -8.08 13.48
CA ALA A 23 -47.12 -8.61 14.74
C ALA A 23 -47.32 -7.46 15.74
N LEU A 24 -48.56 -7.07 16.00
CA LEU A 24 -48.94 -6.50 17.30
C LEU A 24 -50.02 -7.41 17.89
N SER A 25 -49.66 -8.05 19.01
CA SER A 25 -50.56 -8.83 19.84
C SER A 25 -51.76 -8.00 20.24
N SER A 26 -52.93 -8.46 19.81
CA SER A 26 -54.25 -7.89 20.07
C SER A 26 -54.68 -8.24 21.49
N CYS A 27 -55.25 -7.27 22.20
CA CYS A 27 -56.41 -7.57 23.01
C CYS A 27 -57.62 -6.88 22.34
N GLY A 28 -58.46 -7.68 21.69
CA GLY A 28 -59.87 -7.34 21.52
C GLY A 28 -60.32 -6.56 20.28
N LYS A 29 -59.69 -6.70 19.11
CA LYS A 29 -60.36 -6.51 17.79
C LYS A 29 -59.77 -7.48 16.77
N LYS A 30 -60.61 -8.07 15.92
CA LYS A 30 -60.16 -8.86 14.75
C LYS A 30 -59.19 -7.99 13.95
N ILE A 31 -57.91 -8.38 13.93
CA ILE A 31 -56.92 -7.77 13.06
C ILE A 31 -57.39 -8.09 11.64
N ARG A 32 -57.88 -7.07 10.92
CA ARG A 32 -58.14 -7.21 9.49
C ARG A 32 -56.77 -7.23 8.83
N ILE A 33 -56.31 -8.42 8.45
CA ILE A 33 -55.19 -8.56 7.53
C ILE A 33 -55.71 -7.97 6.23
N VAL A 34 -55.25 -6.78 5.88
CA VAL A 34 -55.67 -6.14 4.64
C VAL A 34 -54.83 -6.77 3.54
N ASP A 35 -55.50 -7.43 2.60
CA ASP A 35 -54.88 -7.96 1.40
C ASP A 35 -54.28 -6.79 0.59
N PRO A 36 -52.99 -6.83 0.19
CA PRO A 36 -52.39 -5.82 -0.68
C PRO A 36 -53.24 -5.50 -1.93
N VAL A 37 -53.95 -6.51 -2.46
CA VAL A 37 -54.86 -6.35 -3.60
C VAL A 37 -56.04 -5.45 -3.24
N GLU A 38 -56.59 -5.53 -2.02
CA GLU A 38 -57.64 -4.62 -1.52
C GLU A 38 -57.16 -3.17 -1.39
N LEU A 39 -55.85 -2.93 -1.38
CA LEU A 39 -55.21 -1.61 -1.27
C LEU A 39 -54.69 -1.07 -2.60
N GLY A 40 -54.96 -1.76 -3.72
CA GLY A 40 -54.52 -1.36 -5.06
C GLY A 40 -53.13 -1.88 -5.45
N PHE A 41 -52.49 -2.71 -4.61
CA PHE A 41 -51.19 -3.32 -4.88
C PHE A 41 -51.38 -4.72 -5.47
N SER A 42 -51.82 -4.80 -6.73
CA SER A 42 -52.12 -6.08 -7.39
C SER A 42 -50.93 -6.72 -8.10
N CYS A 43 -49.79 -6.04 -8.26
CA CYS A 43 -48.59 -6.61 -8.88
C CYS A 43 -47.64 -7.16 -7.81
N THR A 44 -47.34 -8.45 -7.89
CA THR A 44 -46.35 -9.12 -7.04
C THR A 44 -45.01 -9.20 -7.75
N VAL A 45 -43.97 -8.64 -7.13
CA VAL A 45 -42.61 -8.65 -7.65
C VAL A 45 -41.70 -9.49 -6.77
N TYR A 46 -41.04 -10.46 -7.40
CA TYR A 46 -40.08 -11.36 -6.78
C TYR A 46 -38.66 -10.95 -7.15
N TYR A 47 -37.92 -10.38 -6.20
CA TYR A 47 -36.48 -10.15 -6.32
C TYR A 47 -35.73 -11.42 -5.94
N ASN A 48 -35.34 -12.20 -6.94
CA ASN A 48 -34.56 -13.41 -6.78
C ASN A 48 -33.07 -13.12 -6.85
N ALA A 49 -32.38 -13.30 -5.72
CA ALA A 49 -30.96 -13.03 -5.57
C ALA A 49 -30.04 -14.13 -6.12
N LEU A 50 -30.55 -15.26 -6.63
CA LEU A 50 -29.79 -16.32 -7.28
C LEU A 50 -28.49 -16.71 -6.55
N GLY A 51 -28.63 -17.33 -5.37
CA GLY A 51 -27.52 -17.71 -4.49
C GLY A 51 -26.94 -16.56 -3.64
N GLY A 52 -27.40 -15.31 -3.85
CA GLY A 52 -27.22 -14.20 -2.90
C GLY A 52 -28.39 -14.07 -1.93
N THR A 53 -28.41 -12.99 -1.15
CA THR A 53 -29.57 -12.65 -0.31
C THR A 53 -29.91 -11.16 -0.36
N VAL A 54 -31.20 -10.85 -0.33
CA VAL A 54 -31.77 -9.52 -0.07
C VAL A 54 -32.39 -9.56 1.33
N ASN A 55 -31.80 -8.85 2.28
CA ASN A 55 -32.24 -8.88 3.69
C ASN A 55 -32.40 -10.32 4.22
N LYS A 56 -31.33 -11.12 4.09
CA LYS A 56 -31.24 -12.53 4.53
C LYS A 56 -32.19 -13.52 3.84
N ARG A 57 -32.86 -13.14 2.76
CA ARG A 57 -33.70 -14.03 1.96
C ARG A 57 -33.17 -14.12 0.54
N GLU A 58 -33.19 -15.30 -0.04
CA GLU A 58 -32.82 -15.46 -1.45
C GLU A 58 -33.86 -14.82 -2.37
N ILE A 59 -35.15 -15.00 -2.08
CA ILE A 59 -36.24 -14.37 -2.81
C ILE A 59 -36.93 -13.36 -1.89
N ARG A 60 -37.04 -12.12 -2.35
CA ARG A 60 -37.83 -11.08 -1.69
C ARG A 60 -39.08 -10.77 -2.49
N GLU A 61 -40.22 -11.05 -1.88
CA GLU A 61 -41.55 -10.73 -2.40
C GLU A 61 -41.97 -9.34 -1.93
N THR A 62 -42.60 -8.58 -2.83
CA THR A 62 -43.05 -7.20 -2.62
C THR A 62 -44.26 -6.90 -3.51
N TYR A 63 -45.11 -5.97 -3.09
CA TYR A 63 -46.35 -5.63 -3.80
C TYR A 63 -46.34 -4.18 -4.28
N TYR A 64 -46.80 -3.97 -5.51
CA TYR A 64 -46.77 -2.71 -6.23
C TYR A 64 -48.12 -2.45 -6.93
N GLU A 65 -48.43 -1.16 -7.14
CA GLU A 65 -49.56 -0.74 -7.99
C GLU A 65 -49.19 -0.92 -9.48
N PRO A 66 -50.12 -1.38 -10.33
CA PRO A 66 -49.91 -1.38 -11.78
C PRO A 66 -49.52 0.00 -12.31
N GLY A 67 -48.52 0.05 -13.20
CA GLY A 67 -47.95 1.27 -13.75
C GLY A 67 -46.95 2.00 -12.84
N SER A 68 -46.56 1.42 -11.69
CA SER A 68 -45.61 2.03 -10.76
C SER A 68 -44.14 1.69 -11.07
N PHE A 69 -43.23 2.54 -10.59
CA PHE A 69 -41.80 2.25 -10.57
C PHE A 69 -41.47 1.30 -9.43
N LEU A 70 -40.51 0.41 -9.69
CA LEU A 70 -39.97 -0.48 -8.68
C LEU A 70 -38.88 0.20 -7.85
N PHE A 71 -38.80 -0.16 -6.56
CA PHE A 71 -37.68 0.26 -5.72
C PHE A 71 -36.48 -0.65 -5.96
N MET A 72 -35.34 -0.06 -6.34
CA MET A 72 -34.09 -0.79 -6.45
C MET A 72 -33.67 -1.31 -5.07
N PRO A 73 -33.30 -2.60 -4.94
CA PRO A 73 -32.66 -3.13 -3.73
C PRO A 73 -31.26 -2.52 -3.56
N SER A 74 -31.20 -1.33 -2.96
CA SER A 74 -29.97 -0.56 -2.76
C SER A 74 -29.93 0.18 -1.42
N GLY A 75 -30.88 -0.11 -0.53
CA GLY A 75 -30.89 0.45 0.82
C GLY A 75 -29.79 -0.13 1.71
N THR A 76 -29.47 0.57 2.81
CA THR A 76 -28.56 0.07 3.86
C THR A 76 -29.32 -0.59 5.01
N SER A 77 -30.62 -0.35 5.12
CA SER A 77 -31.53 -0.94 6.10
C SER A 77 -32.91 -1.18 5.47
N ASN A 78 -33.77 -1.95 6.14
CA ASN A 78 -35.14 -2.33 5.74
C ASN A 78 -35.25 -3.52 4.77
N MET A 79 -36.37 -3.59 4.05
CA MET A 79 -36.80 -4.74 3.26
C MET A 79 -35.97 -4.96 1.98
N LEU A 80 -35.62 -3.88 1.28
CA LEU A 80 -34.90 -3.89 0.00
C LEU A 80 -33.50 -3.28 0.18
N ILE A 81 -32.66 -3.99 0.93
CA ILE A 81 -31.23 -3.63 1.05
C ILE A 81 -30.46 -4.08 -0.18
N GLU A 82 -29.26 -3.53 -0.37
CA GLU A 82 -28.34 -4.02 -1.38
C GLU A 82 -28.10 -5.53 -1.19
N PRO A 83 -28.34 -6.36 -2.23
CA PRO A 83 -28.10 -7.77 -2.16
C PRO A 83 -26.64 -8.08 -1.87
N ILE A 84 -26.39 -9.16 -1.12
CA ILE A 84 -25.05 -9.63 -0.83
C ILE A 84 -24.87 -11.07 -1.31
N ARG A 85 -23.70 -11.36 -1.88
CA ARG A 85 -23.23 -12.70 -2.22
C ARG A 85 -21.71 -12.72 -2.03
N GLU A 86 -21.23 -13.57 -1.14
CA GLU A 86 -19.81 -13.58 -0.77
C GLU A 86 -18.93 -13.91 -1.98
N GLY A 87 -17.93 -13.06 -2.25
CA GLY A 87 -17.05 -13.21 -3.40
C GLY A 87 -17.63 -12.75 -4.75
N TYR A 88 -18.78 -12.08 -4.76
CA TYR A 88 -19.41 -11.56 -5.98
C TYR A 88 -19.86 -10.10 -5.82
N ILE A 89 -19.98 -9.41 -6.95
CA ILE A 89 -20.52 -8.05 -7.06
C ILE A 89 -21.81 -8.11 -7.87
N LEU A 90 -22.85 -7.38 -7.42
CA LEU A 90 -24.11 -7.29 -8.16
C LEU A 90 -23.93 -6.38 -9.37
N ALA A 91 -24.04 -6.92 -10.58
CA ALA A 91 -23.96 -6.18 -11.83
C ALA A 91 -25.29 -5.54 -12.24
N GLY A 92 -26.42 -6.17 -11.91
CA GLY A 92 -27.76 -5.65 -12.24
C GLY A 92 -28.89 -6.64 -12.01
N TRP A 93 -30.09 -6.27 -12.46
CA TRP A 93 -31.31 -7.07 -12.38
C TRP A 93 -31.89 -7.31 -13.76
N TYR A 94 -32.41 -8.52 -14.00
CA TYR A 94 -32.90 -8.95 -15.31
C TYR A 94 -34.25 -9.66 -15.18
N LYS A 95 -35.11 -9.52 -16.19
CA LYS A 95 -36.44 -10.15 -16.25
C LYS A 95 -36.38 -11.64 -16.56
N ALA A 96 -35.31 -12.09 -17.21
CA ALA A 96 -35.11 -13.48 -17.57
C ALA A 96 -33.65 -13.90 -17.39
N LYS A 97 -33.45 -15.22 -17.29
CA LYS A 97 -32.14 -15.87 -17.18
C LYS A 97 -32.18 -17.18 -17.95
N THR A 98 -31.03 -17.65 -18.40
CA THR A 98 -30.86 -19.03 -18.90
C THR A 98 -29.97 -19.81 -17.95
N ASP A 99 -30.39 -21.01 -17.58
CA ASP A 99 -29.64 -21.88 -16.67
C ASP A 99 -28.51 -22.58 -17.41
N ILE A 100 -27.30 -22.48 -16.87
CA ILE A 100 -26.13 -23.20 -17.36
C ILE A 100 -25.95 -24.42 -16.45
N LEU A 101 -26.03 -25.61 -17.04
CA LEU A 101 -25.96 -26.89 -16.34
C LEU A 101 -24.57 -27.53 -16.48
N ASP A 102 -24.14 -28.27 -15.47
CA ASP A 102 -23.01 -29.19 -15.58
C ASP A 102 -23.40 -30.51 -16.28
N GLU A 103 -22.43 -31.40 -16.46
CA GLU A 103 -22.63 -32.72 -17.06
C GLU A 103 -23.66 -33.60 -16.32
N ASN A 104 -23.96 -33.28 -15.06
CA ASN A 104 -24.93 -33.99 -14.22
C ASN A 104 -26.31 -33.30 -14.17
N GLY A 105 -26.51 -32.23 -14.95
CA GLY A 105 -27.76 -31.47 -14.98
C GLY A 105 -27.96 -30.50 -13.81
N LYS A 106 -26.92 -30.23 -13.01
CA LYS A 106 -26.97 -29.26 -11.91
C LYS A 106 -26.69 -27.86 -12.43
N VAL A 107 -27.49 -26.88 -12.02
CA VAL A 107 -27.25 -25.47 -12.34
C VAL A 107 -25.94 -24.99 -11.68
N ILE A 108 -24.99 -24.55 -12.49
CA ILE A 108 -23.68 -24.04 -12.05
C ILE A 108 -23.50 -22.53 -12.29
N ALA A 109 -24.24 -21.97 -13.24
CA ALA A 109 -24.19 -20.55 -13.57
C ALA A 109 -25.47 -20.10 -14.28
N TYR A 110 -25.58 -18.79 -14.53
CA TYR A 110 -26.69 -18.17 -15.23
C TYR A 110 -26.14 -17.25 -16.32
N SER A 111 -26.78 -17.25 -17.50
CA SER A 111 -26.55 -16.23 -18.53
C SER A 111 -27.75 -15.31 -18.66
N PHE A 112 -27.48 -14.07 -19.07
CA PHE A 112 -28.45 -12.99 -19.16
C PHE A 112 -28.29 -12.29 -20.49
N LYS A 113 -29.40 -11.82 -21.07
CA LYS A 113 -29.39 -11.06 -22.31
C LYS A 113 -29.58 -9.58 -22.02
N ALA A 114 -29.02 -8.73 -22.88
CA ALA A 114 -29.05 -7.28 -22.70
C ALA A 114 -30.51 -6.76 -22.71
N GLU A 115 -31.36 -7.29 -23.58
CA GLU A 115 -32.78 -6.93 -23.71
C GLU A 115 -33.62 -7.22 -22.46
N ASP A 116 -33.16 -8.14 -21.61
CA ASP A 116 -33.86 -8.52 -20.38
C ASP A 116 -33.48 -7.64 -19.18
N ARG A 117 -32.49 -6.74 -19.32
CA ARG A 117 -32.05 -5.85 -18.25
C ARG A 117 -33.18 -4.94 -17.79
N TRP A 118 -33.43 -4.93 -16.49
CA TRP A 118 -34.40 -4.04 -15.85
C TRP A 118 -33.79 -2.66 -15.55
N ASP A 119 -34.52 -1.59 -15.85
CA ASP A 119 -34.17 -0.22 -15.50
C ASP A 119 -35.18 0.36 -14.51
N PHE A 120 -34.74 0.50 -13.25
CA PHE A 120 -35.58 1.01 -12.17
C PHE A 120 -36.00 2.49 -12.37
N ALA A 121 -35.32 3.24 -13.23
CA ALA A 121 -35.63 4.64 -13.50
C ALA A 121 -36.58 4.85 -14.69
N GLU A 122 -36.81 3.83 -15.52
CA GLU A 122 -37.60 3.95 -16.75
C GLU A 122 -38.71 2.90 -16.87
N ASP A 123 -38.48 1.66 -16.41
CA ASP A 123 -39.45 0.58 -16.54
C ASP A 123 -40.61 0.72 -15.52
N ARG A 124 -41.75 0.10 -15.85
CA ARG A 124 -42.95 0.01 -14.99
C ARG A 124 -43.42 -1.43 -14.87
N VAL A 125 -43.99 -1.76 -13.73
CA VAL A 125 -44.65 -3.05 -13.51
C VAL A 125 -46.13 -2.95 -13.86
N TYR A 126 -46.71 -3.96 -14.52
CA TYR A 126 -48.14 -4.02 -14.83
C TYR A 126 -48.80 -5.34 -14.36
N ASP A 127 -48.00 -6.40 -14.23
CA ASP A 127 -48.41 -7.73 -13.80
C ASP A 127 -47.35 -8.34 -12.88
N ASP A 128 -47.64 -9.50 -12.30
CA ASP A 128 -46.69 -10.27 -11.51
C ASP A 128 -45.41 -10.57 -12.30
N MET A 129 -44.25 -10.36 -11.69
CA MET A 129 -42.97 -10.58 -12.36
C MET A 129 -41.85 -10.99 -11.42
N SER A 130 -40.81 -11.58 -12.01
CA SER A 130 -39.56 -11.89 -11.30
C SER A 130 -38.41 -11.04 -11.86
N LEU A 131 -37.57 -10.56 -10.96
CA LEU A 131 -36.27 -9.97 -11.28
C LEU A 131 -35.18 -10.86 -10.72
N TYR A 132 -34.16 -11.11 -11.54
CA TYR A 132 -33.05 -11.99 -11.24
C TYR A 132 -31.76 -11.19 -11.10
N ALA A 133 -31.08 -11.35 -9.97
CA ALA A 133 -29.81 -10.70 -9.70
C ALA A 133 -28.69 -11.31 -10.56
N ARG A 134 -27.99 -10.47 -11.33
CA ARG A 134 -26.78 -10.88 -12.04
C ARG A 134 -25.55 -10.59 -11.19
N TRP A 135 -24.81 -11.65 -10.89
CA TRP A 135 -23.57 -11.61 -10.12
C TRP A 135 -22.36 -11.76 -11.02
N ILE A 136 -21.31 -11.01 -10.74
CA ILE A 136 -19.99 -11.21 -11.34
C ILE A 136 -18.96 -11.54 -10.26
N PRO A 137 -17.97 -12.41 -10.53
CA PRO A 137 -16.93 -12.72 -9.55
C PRO A 137 -16.18 -11.46 -9.10
N GLN A 138 -15.96 -11.32 -7.79
CA GLN A 138 -15.11 -10.28 -7.23
C GLN A 138 -13.65 -10.66 -7.45
N GLY A 139 -12.99 -9.97 -8.36
CA GLY A 139 -11.56 -10.06 -8.58
C GLY A 139 -10.73 -9.77 -7.32
N LYS A 140 -9.64 -10.52 -7.13
CA LYS A 140 -8.72 -10.35 -5.99
C LYS A 140 -7.26 -10.28 -6.44
N ALA A 141 -6.49 -9.45 -5.76
CA ALA A 141 -5.03 -9.48 -5.83
C ALA A 141 -4.51 -10.20 -4.58
N GLU A 142 -3.78 -11.29 -4.79
CA GLU A 142 -3.18 -12.10 -3.73
C GLU A 142 -1.67 -11.96 -3.77
N TYR A 143 -1.08 -11.50 -2.66
CA TYR A 143 0.37 -11.35 -2.49
C TYR A 143 0.87 -12.57 -1.75
N ILE A 144 1.69 -13.36 -2.42
CA ILE A 144 2.04 -14.72 -2.03
C ILE A 144 3.53 -14.79 -1.74
N ASP A 145 3.91 -15.35 -0.60
CA ASP A 145 5.29 -15.75 -0.37
C ASP A 145 5.62 -16.89 -1.33
N ALA A 146 6.55 -16.65 -2.26
CA ALA A 146 6.85 -17.58 -3.35
C ALA A 146 7.46 -18.91 -2.90
N GLU A 147 8.11 -18.94 -1.73
CA GLU A 147 8.72 -20.16 -1.20
C GLU A 147 7.68 -21.06 -0.52
N THR A 148 6.75 -20.47 0.23
CA THR A 148 5.77 -21.21 1.04
C THR A 148 4.43 -21.41 0.33
N GLY A 149 4.12 -20.57 -0.67
CA GLY A 149 2.81 -20.53 -1.32
C GLY A 149 1.70 -19.91 -0.46
N LEU A 150 2.04 -19.32 0.69
CA LEU A 150 1.07 -18.70 1.58
C LEU A 150 0.65 -17.31 1.08
N VAL A 151 -0.66 -17.03 1.12
CA VAL A 151 -1.20 -15.70 0.86
C VAL A 151 -0.93 -14.81 2.07
N MET A 152 0.01 -13.88 1.93
CA MET A 152 0.44 -12.95 2.97
C MET A 152 -0.49 -11.75 3.08
N PHE A 153 -1.05 -11.32 1.95
CA PHE A 153 -2.00 -10.21 1.88
C PHE A 153 -2.97 -10.45 0.72
N SER A 154 -4.23 -10.05 0.89
CA SER A 154 -5.22 -10.08 -0.19
C SER A 154 -6.09 -8.85 -0.16
N LYS A 155 -6.54 -8.42 -1.35
CA LYS A 155 -7.51 -7.34 -1.48
C LYS A 155 -8.43 -7.54 -2.69
N ASN A 156 -9.61 -6.96 -2.63
CA ASN A 156 -10.52 -6.88 -3.76
C ASN A 156 -10.01 -5.84 -4.77
N ILE A 157 -10.13 -6.18 -6.06
CA ILE A 157 -9.80 -5.30 -7.18
C ILE A 157 -11.07 -4.54 -7.60
N SER A 158 -10.96 -3.23 -7.78
CA SER A 158 -12.04 -2.39 -8.32
C SER A 158 -11.47 -1.12 -8.97
N ASP A 159 -12.34 -0.32 -9.59
CA ASP A 159 -12.06 1.02 -10.11
C ASP A 159 -11.40 1.95 -9.07
N LYS A 160 -11.76 1.77 -7.79
CA LYS A 160 -11.23 2.57 -6.67
C LYS A 160 -10.06 1.92 -5.94
N SER A 161 -9.81 0.64 -6.20
CA SER A 161 -8.77 -0.16 -5.55
C SER A 161 -8.04 -1.02 -6.59
N PRO A 162 -7.26 -0.39 -7.50
CA PRO A 162 -6.45 -1.12 -8.47
C PRO A 162 -5.32 -1.89 -7.80
N VAL A 163 -4.70 -2.83 -8.50
CA VAL A 163 -3.53 -3.57 -8.01
C VAL A 163 -2.34 -2.61 -7.91
N LEU A 164 -1.69 -2.56 -6.75
CA LEU A 164 -0.60 -1.63 -6.43
C LEU A 164 0.48 -2.32 -5.58
N PRO A 165 1.72 -1.81 -5.52
CA PRO A 165 2.69 -2.27 -4.53
C PRO A 165 2.12 -2.14 -3.11
N LEU A 166 2.55 -3.02 -2.20
CA LEU A 166 2.17 -2.89 -0.81
C LEU A 166 2.76 -1.61 -0.22
N THR A 167 2.03 -1.02 0.73
CA THR A 167 2.58 0.12 1.49
C THR A 167 3.65 -0.40 2.45
N ARG A 168 4.58 0.47 2.87
CA ARG A 168 5.58 0.12 3.91
C ARG A 168 4.93 -0.47 5.17
N ALA A 169 3.74 0.01 5.55
CA ALA A 169 3.00 -0.52 6.69
C ALA A 169 2.54 -1.97 6.45
N ALA A 170 2.04 -2.29 5.26
CA ALA A 170 1.65 -3.65 4.91
C ALA A 170 2.88 -4.57 4.78
N GLU A 171 3.97 -4.11 4.14
CA GLU A 171 5.23 -4.86 4.05
C GLU A 171 5.79 -5.21 5.44
N ASN A 172 5.73 -4.26 6.39
CA ASN A 172 6.16 -4.50 7.78
C ASN A 172 5.34 -5.58 8.50
N LEU A 173 4.06 -5.75 8.16
CA LEU A 173 3.20 -6.78 8.77
C LEU A 173 3.49 -8.18 8.23
N ILE A 174 4.04 -8.28 7.01
CA ILE A 174 4.34 -9.53 6.33
C ILE A 174 5.85 -9.83 6.25
N LYS A 175 6.67 -9.05 6.98
CA LYS A 175 8.13 -9.19 6.94
C LYS A 175 8.59 -10.57 7.40
N LYS A 176 9.62 -11.09 6.75
CA LYS A 176 10.24 -12.37 7.08
C LYS A 176 11.55 -12.12 7.83
N LYS A 177 11.64 -12.66 9.05
CA LYS A 177 12.80 -12.48 9.95
C LYS A 177 14.11 -12.91 9.29
N GLY A 178 15.11 -12.02 9.27
CA GLY A 178 16.40 -12.24 8.63
C GLY A 178 16.37 -12.24 7.10
N TYR A 179 15.33 -11.69 6.46
CA TYR A 179 15.24 -11.55 5.00
C TYR A 179 14.94 -10.10 4.60
N THR A 180 15.36 -9.75 3.40
CA THR A 180 15.06 -8.48 2.74
C THR A 180 14.03 -8.70 1.64
N PHE A 181 13.03 -7.82 1.55
CA PHE A 181 12.09 -7.82 0.44
C PHE A 181 12.76 -7.33 -0.84
N ALA A 182 12.75 -8.15 -1.89
CA ALA A 182 13.45 -7.89 -3.15
C ALA A 182 12.53 -7.49 -4.32
N GLY A 183 11.21 -7.66 -4.18
CA GLY A 183 10.24 -7.18 -5.16
C GLY A 183 9.09 -8.15 -5.44
N TYR A 184 8.32 -7.81 -6.48
CA TYR A 184 7.07 -8.46 -6.88
C TYR A 184 7.21 -9.11 -8.25
N PHE A 185 6.69 -10.32 -8.42
CA PHE A 185 6.82 -11.13 -9.63
C PHE A 185 5.49 -11.78 -10.04
N THR A 186 5.34 -12.10 -11.33
CA THR A 186 4.14 -12.78 -11.85
C THR A 186 4.17 -14.30 -11.64
N ASN A 187 5.33 -14.86 -11.28
CA ASN A 187 5.55 -16.30 -11.09
C ASN A 187 6.56 -16.56 -9.95
N PRO A 188 6.48 -17.73 -9.30
CA PRO A 188 7.34 -18.05 -8.16
C PRO A 188 8.82 -18.21 -8.53
N ASP A 189 9.16 -18.50 -9.80
CA ASP A 189 10.54 -18.60 -10.27
C ASP A 189 11.21 -17.24 -10.53
N PHE A 190 10.50 -16.14 -10.26
CA PHE A 190 10.99 -14.76 -10.39
C PHE A 190 11.51 -14.38 -11.78
N THR A 191 11.05 -15.05 -12.85
CA THR A 191 11.52 -14.79 -14.22
C THR A 191 10.91 -13.53 -14.82
N LYS A 192 9.76 -13.09 -14.32
CA LYS A 192 9.04 -11.92 -14.83
C LYS A 192 8.57 -11.01 -13.68
N PRO A 193 9.13 -9.79 -13.55
CA PRO A 193 8.66 -8.80 -12.59
C PRO A 193 7.18 -8.49 -12.80
N PHE A 194 6.48 -8.20 -11.71
CA PHE A 194 5.10 -7.76 -11.77
C PHE A 194 5.04 -6.28 -12.15
N ASP A 195 4.27 -5.96 -13.18
CA ASP A 195 4.08 -4.59 -13.64
C ASP A 195 2.83 -3.99 -12.99
N PHE A 196 3.04 -2.96 -12.18
CA PHE A 196 1.97 -2.22 -11.51
C PHE A 196 1.47 -1.02 -12.31
N SER A 197 1.90 -0.83 -13.55
CA SER A 197 1.31 0.16 -14.45
C SER A 197 -0.13 -0.27 -14.79
N ALA A 198 -1.04 0.07 -13.87
CA ALA A 198 -2.43 -0.33 -13.96
C ALA A 198 -3.08 0.30 -15.19
N ARG A 199 -3.79 -0.52 -15.97
CA ARG A 199 -4.80 -0.02 -16.90
C ARG A 199 -5.93 0.59 -16.07
N GLN A 200 -6.52 1.67 -16.58
CA GLN A 200 -7.67 2.30 -15.93
C GLN A 200 -8.81 1.28 -15.83
N ILE A 201 -9.27 1.02 -14.61
CA ILE A 201 -10.43 0.14 -14.38
C ILE A 201 -11.66 1.04 -14.35
N ASN A 202 -12.54 0.90 -15.33
CA ASN A 202 -13.82 1.61 -15.35
C ASN A 202 -14.75 1.09 -14.24
N ALA A 203 -15.68 1.91 -13.78
CA ALA A 203 -16.68 1.48 -12.81
C ALA A 203 -17.61 0.41 -13.41
N LEU A 204 -17.93 -0.64 -12.64
CA LEU A 204 -18.86 -1.69 -13.05
C LEU A 204 -20.23 -1.14 -13.47
N LYS A 205 -20.69 -0.13 -12.73
CA LYS A 205 -21.96 0.57 -12.96
C LYS A 205 -21.63 2.00 -13.35
N PRO A 206 -21.46 2.31 -14.65
CA PRO A 206 -21.28 3.68 -15.10
C PRO A 206 -22.47 4.53 -14.69
N ASN A 207 -22.24 5.83 -14.49
CA ASN A 207 -23.34 6.74 -14.17
C ASN A 207 -24.13 7.09 -15.44
N GLU A 208 -25.39 7.53 -15.25
CA GLU A 208 -26.30 7.82 -16.38
C GLU A 208 -25.70 8.83 -17.37
N LYS A 209 -24.96 9.84 -16.89
CA LYS A 209 -24.35 10.87 -17.75
C LYS A 209 -23.22 10.31 -18.62
N GLU A 210 -22.46 9.34 -18.12
CA GLU A 210 -21.41 8.66 -18.89
C GLU A 210 -22.03 7.88 -20.04
N ILE A 211 -23.10 7.13 -19.75
CA ILE A 211 -23.86 6.40 -20.75
C ILE A 211 -24.48 7.35 -21.78
N GLU A 212 -25.14 8.43 -21.36
CA GLU A 212 -25.71 9.45 -22.26
C GLU A 212 -24.65 10.06 -23.18
N LYS A 213 -23.46 10.37 -22.63
CA LYS A 213 -22.34 10.91 -23.41
C LYS A 213 -21.85 9.92 -24.46
N GLU A 214 -21.74 8.65 -24.11
CA GLU A 214 -21.31 7.61 -25.05
C GLU A 214 -22.37 7.38 -26.14
N ILE A 215 -23.66 7.34 -25.78
CA ILE A 215 -24.76 7.27 -26.75
C ILE A 215 -24.74 8.48 -27.69
N ALA A 216 -24.56 9.69 -27.18
CA ALA A 216 -24.47 10.90 -27.99
C ALA A 216 -23.23 10.89 -28.91
N SER A 217 -22.13 10.26 -28.50
CA SER A 217 -20.95 10.08 -29.35
C SER A 217 -21.17 9.06 -30.46
N LEU A 218 -21.88 7.96 -30.17
CA LEU A 218 -22.18 6.90 -31.14
C LEU A 218 -23.29 7.31 -32.12
N TYR A 219 -24.23 8.14 -31.65
CA TYR A 219 -25.38 8.60 -32.42
C TYR A 219 -25.55 10.13 -32.31
N PRO A 220 -24.64 10.95 -32.89
CA PRO A 220 -24.68 12.41 -32.77
C PRO A 220 -25.94 13.07 -33.32
N GLN A 221 -26.67 12.38 -34.21
CA GLN A 221 -27.92 12.83 -34.79
C GLN A 221 -29.13 12.74 -33.85
N ILE A 222 -29.02 11.98 -32.74
CA ILE A 222 -30.12 11.77 -31.80
C ILE A 222 -30.09 12.87 -30.73
N ASN A 223 -31.22 13.57 -30.55
CA ASN A 223 -31.40 14.48 -29.42
C ASN A 223 -32.02 13.73 -28.23
N LEU A 224 -31.19 13.42 -27.22
CA LEU A 224 -31.61 12.69 -26.01
C LEU A 224 -32.70 13.41 -25.20
N GLU A 225 -32.85 14.74 -25.34
CA GLU A 225 -33.91 15.49 -24.67
C GLU A 225 -35.28 15.36 -25.36
N LYS A 226 -35.29 14.93 -26.63
CA LYS A 226 -36.51 14.86 -27.44
C LYS A 226 -36.46 13.67 -28.40
N LEU A 227 -36.73 12.50 -27.86
CA LEU A 227 -36.76 11.23 -28.59
C LEU A 227 -38.15 10.91 -29.16
N SER A 228 -38.21 10.52 -30.43
CA SER A 228 -39.35 9.80 -31.00
C SER A 228 -39.47 8.38 -30.42
N GLU A 229 -40.61 7.72 -30.60
CA GLU A 229 -40.82 6.36 -30.07
C GLU A 229 -39.80 5.34 -30.59
N SER A 230 -39.44 5.41 -31.88
CA SER A 230 -38.39 4.54 -32.45
C SER A 230 -37.01 4.85 -31.87
N GLU A 231 -36.70 6.12 -31.62
CA GLU A 231 -35.43 6.53 -31.00
C GLU A 231 -35.37 6.10 -29.53
N LYS A 232 -36.48 6.11 -28.78
CA LYS A 232 -36.51 5.59 -27.40
C LYS A 232 -36.14 4.11 -27.36
N ILE A 233 -36.69 3.30 -28.27
CA ILE A 233 -36.39 1.86 -28.37
C ILE A 233 -34.91 1.65 -28.73
N LEU A 234 -34.39 2.43 -29.69
CA LEU A 234 -32.98 2.39 -30.07
C LEU A 234 -32.08 2.76 -28.88
N VAL A 235 -32.31 3.90 -28.24
CA VAL A 235 -31.54 4.38 -27.08
C VAL A 235 -31.57 3.34 -25.95
N ARG A 236 -32.74 2.74 -25.67
CA ARG A 236 -32.87 1.66 -24.67
C ARG A 236 -32.01 0.45 -25.03
N THR A 237 -32.03 0.03 -26.28
CA THR A 237 -31.24 -1.11 -26.76
C THR A 237 -29.73 -0.84 -26.65
N VAL A 238 -29.30 0.33 -27.11
CA VAL A 238 -27.90 0.76 -27.02
C VAL A 238 -27.45 0.86 -25.57
N LYS A 239 -28.25 1.49 -24.69
CA LYS A 239 -28.00 1.59 -23.25
C LYS A 239 -27.78 0.22 -22.62
N ASN A 240 -28.63 -0.76 -22.93
CA ASN A 240 -28.48 -2.11 -22.40
C ASN A 240 -27.19 -2.78 -22.89
N ASN A 241 -26.87 -2.65 -24.18
CA ASN A 241 -25.64 -3.20 -24.76
C ASN A 241 -24.38 -2.53 -24.18
N LEU A 242 -24.40 -1.22 -23.94
CA LEU A 242 -23.30 -0.52 -23.29
C LEU A 242 -23.08 -1.06 -21.89
N TYR A 243 -24.13 -1.20 -21.08
CA TYR A 243 -23.95 -1.78 -19.76
C TYR A 243 -23.37 -3.19 -19.78
N GLU A 244 -23.74 -4.03 -20.76
CA GLU A 244 -23.10 -5.34 -20.94
C GLU A 244 -21.62 -5.22 -21.28
N ALA A 245 -21.24 -4.29 -22.15
CA ALA A 245 -19.85 -4.02 -22.50
C ALA A 245 -19.04 -3.57 -21.27
N TYR A 246 -19.57 -2.65 -20.46
CA TYR A 246 -18.96 -2.22 -19.19
C TYR A 246 -18.78 -3.38 -18.22
N ILE A 247 -19.77 -4.27 -18.09
CA ILE A 247 -19.66 -5.45 -17.22
C ILE A 247 -18.52 -6.36 -17.70
N GLN A 248 -18.41 -6.61 -19.01
CA GLN A 248 -17.35 -7.47 -19.55
C GLN A 248 -15.97 -6.85 -19.41
N GLU A 249 -15.82 -5.57 -19.73
CA GLU A 249 -14.57 -4.84 -19.52
C GLU A 249 -14.16 -4.88 -18.05
N TYR A 250 -15.11 -4.68 -17.13
CA TYR A 250 -14.84 -4.77 -15.70
C TYR A 250 -14.35 -6.16 -15.28
N ILE A 251 -15.00 -7.24 -15.75
CA ILE A 251 -14.59 -8.62 -15.44
C ILE A 251 -13.15 -8.88 -15.91
N GLU A 252 -12.82 -8.49 -17.13
CA GLU A 252 -11.48 -8.69 -17.69
C GLU A 252 -10.42 -7.86 -16.94
N ASN A 253 -10.70 -6.59 -16.66
CA ASN A 253 -9.76 -5.70 -16.01
C ASN A 253 -9.63 -5.95 -14.50
N THR A 254 -10.60 -6.62 -13.87
CA THR A 254 -10.55 -7.00 -12.46
C THR A 254 -10.22 -8.46 -12.23
N LYS A 255 -9.90 -9.23 -13.27
CA LYS A 255 -9.53 -10.65 -13.14
C LYS A 255 -8.49 -10.86 -12.02
N SER A 256 -8.70 -11.89 -11.20
CA SER A 256 -7.82 -12.16 -10.06
C SER A 256 -6.36 -12.37 -10.48
N GLN A 257 -5.45 -11.87 -9.66
CA GLN A 257 -4.01 -11.88 -9.95
C GLN A 257 -3.23 -12.38 -8.74
N ASN A 258 -2.27 -13.25 -9.01
CA ASN A 258 -1.30 -13.74 -8.04
C ASN A 258 0.00 -12.96 -8.21
N ILE A 259 0.50 -12.41 -7.11
CA ILE A 259 1.68 -11.56 -7.05
C ILE A 259 2.67 -12.22 -6.10
N PHE A 260 3.78 -12.70 -6.64
CA PHE A 260 4.77 -13.44 -5.87
C PHE A 260 5.80 -12.49 -5.27
N LEU A 261 5.95 -12.57 -3.95
CA LEU A 261 6.90 -11.79 -3.17
C LEU A 261 8.24 -12.51 -3.16
N LYS A 262 9.29 -11.82 -3.59
CA LYS A 262 10.66 -12.32 -3.49
C LYS A 262 11.30 -11.80 -2.21
N TYR A 263 11.86 -12.71 -1.44
CA TYR A 263 12.69 -12.40 -0.28
C TYR A 263 14.10 -12.92 -0.50
N GLU A 264 15.09 -12.15 -0.10
CA GLU A 264 16.50 -12.55 -0.13
C GLU A 264 17.01 -12.70 1.30
N LYS A 265 17.76 -13.77 1.56
CA LYS A 265 18.31 -14.03 2.89
C LYS A 265 19.34 -12.96 3.23
N GLY A 266 19.28 -12.47 4.47
CA GLY A 266 20.09 -11.38 4.98
C GLY A 266 19.31 -10.07 4.98
N LEU A 267 19.49 -9.29 6.04
CA LEU A 267 18.82 -8.01 6.22
C LEU A 267 19.66 -6.87 5.65
N VAL A 268 19.08 -6.16 4.68
CA VAL A 268 19.68 -5.01 4.01
C VAL A 268 18.92 -3.77 4.42
N ILE A 269 19.63 -2.79 4.97
CA ILE A 269 19.13 -1.44 5.16
C ILE A 269 19.50 -0.61 3.93
N HIS A 270 18.48 -0.26 3.14
CA HIS A 270 18.60 0.62 1.99
C HIS A 270 18.58 2.08 2.47
N VAL A 271 19.70 2.78 2.32
CA VAL A 271 19.90 4.13 2.81
C VAL A 271 19.76 5.11 1.66
N ALA A 272 18.57 5.68 1.52
CA ALA A 272 18.29 6.74 0.54
C ALA A 272 18.15 8.12 1.21
N SER A 273 18.06 8.14 2.54
CA SER A 273 17.90 9.33 3.37
C SER A 273 18.42 9.08 4.80
N LEU A 274 18.56 10.15 5.60
CA LEU A 274 18.92 10.01 7.02
C LEU A 274 17.90 9.20 7.82
N GLU A 275 16.62 9.25 7.44
CA GLU A 275 15.56 8.56 8.19
C GLU A 275 15.75 7.03 8.19
N ASP A 276 16.37 6.49 7.13
CA ASP A 276 16.64 5.05 6.99
C ASP A 276 17.73 4.56 7.97
N LEU A 277 18.49 5.48 8.58
CA LEU A 277 19.49 5.19 9.62
C LEU A 277 18.94 5.34 11.04
N ARG A 278 17.62 5.51 11.21
CA ARG A 278 17.05 5.62 12.55
C ARG A 278 17.08 4.29 13.29
N TYR A 279 17.71 4.30 14.45
CA TYR A 279 17.72 3.21 15.41
C TYR A 279 17.39 3.74 16.80
N LYS A 280 16.33 3.22 17.41
CA LYS A 280 15.84 3.63 18.74
C LYS A 280 15.70 5.16 18.91
N GLY A 281 15.25 5.84 17.85
CA GLY A 281 15.01 7.28 17.83
C GLY A 281 16.24 8.14 17.49
N GLN A 282 17.44 7.56 17.39
CA GLN A 282 18.68 8.24 17.06
C GLN A 282 19.14 7.88 15.64
N LEU A 283 19.95 8.73 15.02
CA LEU A 283 20.66 8.37 13.79
C LEU A 283 21.90 7.58 14.19
N SER A 284 22.05 6.36 13.67
CA SER A 284 23.22 5.53 13.92
C SER A 284 23.34 4.41 12.89
N PHE A 285 24.57 3.98 12.60
CA PHE A 285 24.82 2.72 11.91
C PHE A 285 24.85 1.60 12.95
N SER A 286 23.70 0.98 13.21
CA SER A 286 23.56 -0.10 14.19
C SER A 286 23.81 -1.48 13.55
N GLY A 287 24.53 -2.36 14.22
CA GLY A 287 24.61 -3.77 13.84
C GLY A 287 23.31 -4.56 14.04
N LEU A 288 22.32 -3.97 14.70
CA LEU A 288 21.04 -4.60 15.01
C LEU A 288 19.86 -3.74 14.57
N THR A 289 18.78 -4.40 14.18
CA THR A 289 17.46 -3.77 14.05
C THR A 289 16.86 -3.50 15.42
N VAL A 290 15.77 -2.72 15.47
CA VAL A 290 15.02 -2.47 16.71
C VAL A 290 14.50 -3.77 17.34
N ASP A 291 14.27 -4.80 16.52
CA ASP A 291 13.83 -6.12 16.95
C ASP A 291 14.99 -7.05 17.38
N GLY A 292 16.23 -6.56 17.34
CA GLY A 292 17.42 -7.31 17.73
C GLY A 292 17.94 -8.26 16.65
N GLU A 293 17.51 -8.12 15.39
CA GLU A 293 18.03 -8.91 14.28
C GLU A 293 19.34 -8.31 13.75
N PRO A 294 20.34 -9.12 13.36
CA PRO A 294 21.57 -8.61 12.77
C PRO A 294 21.29 -7.89 11.45
N VAL A 295 21.97 -6.77 11.24
CA VAL A 295 22.00 -6.05 9.97
C VAL A 295 23.16 -6.60 9.14
N ASP A 296 22.85 -7.40 8.13
CA ASP A 296 23.88 -7.99 7.26
C ASP A 296 24.51 -6.96 6.33
N ARG A 297 23.73 -5.95 5.89
CA ARG A 297 24.22 -4.94 4.95
C ARG A 297 23.58 -3.57 5.10
N TYR A 298 24.38 -2.53 4.95
CA TYR A 298 23.94 -1.20 4.55
C TYR A 298 24.21 -0.99 3.06
N SER A 299 23.19 -0.60 2.29
CA SER A 299 23.30 -0.26 0.87
C SER A 299 22.99 1.22 0.69
N ILE A 300 24.00 2.03 0.39
CA ILE A 300 23.84 3.46 0.17
C ILE A 300 23.31 3.66 -1.25
N GLU A 301 22.15 4.29 -1.40
CA GLU A 301 21.47 4.43 -2.70
C GLU A 301 21.60 5.83 -3.29
N LYS A 302 22.03 6.79 -2.47
CA LYS A 302 22.23 8.19 -2.81
C LYS A 302 23.30 8.78 -1.92
N ASP A 303 23.85 9.92 -2.31
CA ASP A 303 24.68 10.72 -1.40
C ASP A 303 23.86 11.14 -0.18
N ILE A 304 24.42 10.90 1.01
CA ILE A 304 23.78 11.20 2.29
C ILE A 304 24.48 12.37 2.96
N ASP A 305 23.78 13.48 3.12
CA ASP A 305 24.29 14.68 3.80
C ASP A 305 23.83 14.72 5.27
N PHE A 306 24.79 14.69 6.19
CA PHE A 306 24.57 14.74 7.64
C PHE A 306 24.63 16.16 8.20
N LYS A 307 24.67 17.20 7.37
CA LYS A 307 24.74 18.60 7.84
C LYS A 307 23.58 18.92 8.80
N GLY A 308 23.93 19.29 10.03
CA GLY A 308 22.97 19.61 11.08
C GLY A 308 22.31 18.41 11.76
N ALA A 309 22.65 17.18 11.34
CA ALA A 309 22.17 15.96 11.96
C ALA A 309 23.05 15.55 13.15
N SER A 310 22.43 14.97 14.18
CA SER A 310 23.15 14.37 15.32
C SER A 310 23.26 12.87 15.12
N LEU A 311 24.43 12.43 14.66
CA LEU A 311 24.78 11.01 14.51
C LEU A 311 25.38 10.49 15.82
N VAL A 312 24.96 9.30 16.23
CA VAL A 312 25.47 8.61 17.42
C VAL A 312 26.30 7.41 16.99
N MET A 313 27.44 7.21 17.65
CA MET A 313 28.34 6.09 17.43
C MET A 313 27.59 4.76 17.58
N GLY A 314 27.73 3.89 16.58
CA GLY A 314 27.21 2.52 16.64
C GLY A 314 28.10 1.66 17.54
N GLU A 315 27.50 0.72 18.28
CA GLU A 315 28.26 -0.14 19.20
C GLU A 315 29.13 -1.15 18.45
N SER A 316 28.52 -2.01 17.63
CA SER A 316 29.23 -3.04 16.89
C SER A 316 28.54 -3.30 15.56
N PHE A 317 29.32 -3.53 14.50
CA PHE A 317 28.82 -3.94 13.20
C PHE A 317 29.71 -5.02 12.60
N SER A 318 29.08 -6.10 12.14
CA SER A 318 29.69 -7.17 11.35
C SER A 318 28.78 -7.43 10.14
N GLY A 319 29.32 -7.26 8.94
CA GLY A 319 28.51 -7.22 7.73
C GLY A 319 29.13 -6.34 6.65
N LYS A 320 28.30 -5.85 5.74
CA LYS A 320 28.77 -5.10 4.57
C LYS A 320 28.20 -3.70 4.46
N ILE A 321 29.05 -2.71 4.22
CA ILE A 321 28.62 -1.35 3.82
C ILE A 321 28.95 -1.20 2.35
N SER A 322 27.91 -1.19 1.50
CA SER A 322 28.02 -1.00 0.05
C SER A 322 27.69 0.45 -0.25
N GLY A 323 28.72 1.25 -0.58
CA GLY A 323 28.54 2.66 -0.92
C GLY A 323 27.92 2.87 -2.30
N ASN A 324 28.03 1.88 -3.19
CA ASN A 324 27.54 1.95 -4.59
C ASN A 324 28.04 3.20 -5.35
N GLY A 325 29.21 3.74 -4.97
CA GLY A 325 29.80 4.96 -5.52
C GLY A 325 29.29 6.27 -4.90
N HIS A 326 28.44 6.21 -3.87
CA HIS A 326 27.88 7.37 -3.19
C HIS A 326 28.74 7.86 -2.01
N SER A 327 28.47 9.10 -1.60
CA SER A 327 29.18 9.75 -0.51
C SER A 327 28.36 9.86 0.78
N LEU A 328 29.01 9.70 1.93
CA LEU A 328 28.56 10.22 3.23
C LEU A 328 29.23 11.58 3.48
N LYS A 329 28.44 12.64 3.62
CA LYS A 329 28.92 14.03 3.64
C LYS A 329 28.62 14.72 4.97
N ASN A 330 29.51 15.62 5.39
CA ASN A 330 29.29 16.59 6.47
C ASN A 330 28.93 15.95 7.83
N ILE A 331 29.54 14.82 8.16
CA ILE A 331 29.37 14.17 9.46
C ILE A 331 30.10 15.00 10.51
N SER A 332 29.41 15.35 11.60
CA SER A 332 29.99 16.07 12.73
C SER A 332 29.67 15.35 14.04
N LEU A 333 30.66 14.64 14.59
CA LEU A 333 30.57 14.01 15.89
C LEU A 333 31.20 14.93 16.94
N VAL A 334 30.43 15.30 17.96
CA VAL A 334 30.88 16.19 19.04
C VAL A 334 30.59 15.56 20.39
N LEU A 335 31.62 15.45 21.23
CA LEU A 335 31.53 15.00 22.62
C LEU A 335 32.17 16.04 23.53
N ASN A 336 31.41 16.54 24.51
CA ASN A 336 31.90 17.48 25.52
C ASN A 336 31.67 16.91 26.92
N SER A 337 32.74 16.76 27.69
CA SER A 337 32.67 16.47 29.12
C SER A 337 32.08 17.65 29.88
N LYS A 338 31.27 17.34 30.90
CA LYS A 338 30.89 18.30 31.93
C LYS A 338 31.86 18.18 33.11
N PRO A 339 32.09 19.24 33.90
CA PRO A 339 32.99 19.18 35.05
C PRO A 339 32.65 18.10 36.09
N ILE A 340 31.37 17.67 36.16
CA ILE A 340 30.89 16.65 37.09
C ILE A 340 30.99 15.21 36.54
N ASP A 341 31.34 15.06 35.26
CA ASP A 341 31.47 13.75 34.63
C ASP A 341 32.62 12.97 35.27
N LYS A 342 32.32 11.73 35.67
CA LYS A 342 33.28 10.81 36.31
C LYS A 342 33.86 9.78 35.31
N ASP A 343 33.65 10.01 34.02
CA ASP A 343 34.11 9.11 32.97
C ASP A 343 35.65 9.03 32.99
N LYS A 344 36.17 7.81 32.92
CA LYS A 344 37.61 7.57 32.81
C LYS A 344 38.09 7.55 31.36
N GLU A 345 37.16 7.42 30.42
CA GLU A 345 37.41 7.29 29.00
C GLU A 345 36.29 7.94 28.19
N LYS A 346 36.66 8.54 27.05
CA LYS A 346 35.73 9.04 26.04
C LYS A 346 36.13 8.50 24.67
N LYS A 347 35.14 7.99 23.93
CA LYS A 347 35.31 7.45 22.58
C LYS A 347 34.41 8.17 21.61
N LEU A 348 34.90 8.43 20.39
CA LEU A 348 34.07 8.98 19.32
C LEU A 348 34.52 8.49 17.94
N SER A 349 33.60 7.85 17.23
CA SER A 349 33.78 7.31 15.88
C SER A 349 32.43 6.96 15.27
N LEU A 350 32.39 6.47 14.02
CA LEU A 350 31.16 5.86 13.48
C LEU A 350 30.79 4.57 14.22
N PHE A 351 31.78 3.71 14.53
CA PHE A 351 31.57 2.44 15.21
C PHE A 351 32.55 2.25 16.37
N GLU A 352 32.11 1.81 17.54
CA GLU A 352 33.04 1.38 18.57
C GLU A 352 33.81 0.14 18.11
N ASN A 353 33.10 -0.90 17.66
CA ASN A 353 33.71 -2.11 17.09
C ASN A 353 33.23 -2.32 15.65
N LEU A 354 34.18 -2.52 14.74
CA LEU A 354 33.92 -2.92 13.37
C LEU A 354 34.71 -4.20 13.12
N GLU A 355 34.01 -5.32 13.05
CA GLU A 355 34.61 -6.66 13.02
C GLU A 355 34.03 -7.51 11.90
N ASP A 356 34.86 -8.30 11.22
CA ASP A 356 34.43 -9.19 10.13
C ASP A 356 33.57 -8.48 9.06
N ALA A 357 33.96 -7.23 8.74
CA ALA A 357 33.17 -6.35 7.90
C ALA A 357 33.87 -5.94 6.59
N VAL A 358 33.06 -5.68 5.58
CA VAL A 358 33.50 -5.21 4.27
C VAL A 358 32.90 -3.84 3.99
N ILE A 359 33.74 -2.87 3.62
CA ILE A 359 33.28 -1.56 3.13
C ILE A 359 33.76 -1.43 1.69
N GLU A 360 32.84 -1.18 0.76
CA GLU A 360 33.18 -1.02 -0.65
C GLU A 360 32.53 0.21 -1.29
N ASP A 361 33.25 0.79 -2.25
CA ASP A 361 32.74 1.81 -3.17
C ASP A 361 32.07 2.99 -2.44
N LEU A 362 32.70 3.48 -1.37
CA LEU A 362 32.16 4.52 -0.50
C LEU A 362 33.10 5.72 -0.39
N HIS A 363 32.53 6.92 -0.50
CA HIS A 363 33.25 8.16 -0.27
C HIS A 363 32.78 8.80 1.06
N ILE A 364 33.72 9.26 1.87
CA ILE A 364 33.43 9.99 3.11
C ILE A 364 34.07 11.36 3.00
N GLU A 365 33.26 12.41 3.07
CA GLU A 365 33.67 13.78 2.83
C GLU A 365 33.25 14.69 3.99
N ASN A 366 34.15 15.57 4.42
CA ASN A 366 33.89 16.55 5.47
C ASN A 366 33.47 15.89 6.80
N PHE A 367 34.34 15.02 7.33
CA PHE A 367 34.10 14.36 8.61
C PHE A 367 34.81 15.13 9.72
N VAL A 368 34.05 15.57 10.72
CA VAL A 368 34.55 16.31 11.87
C VAL A 368 34.32 15.51 13.16
N ILE A 369 35.38 15.33 13.94
CA ILE A 369 35.34 14.79 15.29
C ILE A 369 35.86 15.88 16.23
N LYS A 370 35.05 16.24 17.24
CA LYS A 370 35.47 17.14 18.32
C LYS A 370 35.23 16.48 19.67
N ILE A 371 36.28 16.29 20.44
CA ILE A 371 36.21 15.74 21.79
C ILE A 371 36.84 16.74 22.77
N ASN A 372 36.03 17.25 23.70
CA ASN A 372 36.52 18.05 24.82
C ASN A 372 36.37 17.24 26.11
N ALA A 373 37.43 16.56 26.53
CA ALA A 373 37.42 15.76 27.76
C ALA A 373 37.93 16.57 28.97
N ASN A 374 37.59 16.11 30.19
CA ASN A 374 38.21 16.62 31.42
C ASN A 374 39.67 16.13 31.51
N ALA A 375 40.51 16.83 32.29
CA ALA A 375 41.89 16.39 32.54
C ALA A 375 41.90 14.99 33.19
N GLY A 376 42.89 14.16 32.81
CA GLY A 376 43.02 12.79 33.31
C GLY A 376 42.10 11.75 32.65
N VAL A 377 41.26 12.14 31.67
CA VAL A 377 40.36 11.22 30.95
C VAL A 377 41.02 10.70 29.67
N LYS A 378 41.02 9.38 29.48
CA LYS A 378 41.50 8.74 28.24
C LYS A 378 40.61 9.13 27.06
N VAL A 379 41.21 9.41 25.90
CA VAL A 379 40.46 9.78 24.68
C VAL A 379 40.83 8.84 23.55
N MET A 380 39.80 8.34 22.86
CA MET A 380 39.95 7.53 21.65
C MET A 380 39.09 8.08 20.52
N ALA A 381 39.68 8.36 19.36
CA ALA A 381 38.91 8.91 18.25
C ALA A 381 39.45 8.52 16.88
N ALA A 382 38.55 8.12 15.98
CA ALA A 382 38.86 7.84 14.59
C ALA A 382 37.57 7.94 13.75
N PRO A 383 37.65 8.22 12.43
CA PRO A 383 36.45 8.39 11.63
C PRO A 383 35.64 7.10 11.47
N LEU A 384 36.28 5.95 11.22
CA LEU A 384 35.55 4.70 10.99
C LEU A 384 35.26 3.94 12.28
N ALA A 385 36.28 3.52 13.04
CA ALA A 385 36.02 2.79 14.27
C ALA A 385 37.08 2.95 15.35
N ILE A 386 36.72 2.68 16.61
CA ILE A 386 37.71 2.54 17.66
C ILE A 386 38.51 1.25 17.46
N ASN A 387 37.82 0.11 17.33
CA ASN A 387 38.42 -1.20 17.12
C ASN A 387 38.05 -1.73 15.74
N GLY A 388 39.02 -1.86 14.84
CA GLY A 388 38.86 -2.51 13.55
C GLY A 388 39.53 -3.88 13.53
N LYS A 389 38.79 -4.94 13.19
CA LYS A 389 39.33 -6.30 13.11
C LYS A 389 38.79 -7.07 11.91
N ASN A 390 39.67 -7.78 11.19
CA ASN A 390 39.29 -8.61 10.03
C ASN A 390 38.48 -7.82 8.99
N LEU A 391 39.01 -6.67 8.57
CA LEU A 391 38.30 -5.74 7.69
C LEU A 391 38.85 -5.74 6.27
N SER A 392 37.96 -5.56 5.30
CA SER A 392 38.32 -5.30 3.91
C SER A 392 37.69 -3.98 3.45
N LEU A 393 38.53 -3.00 3.11
CA LEU A 393 38.09 -1.75 2.49
C LEU A 393 38.51 -1.76 1.02
N LYS A 394 37.55 -1.59 0.12
CA LYS A 394 37.78 -1.59 -1.33
C LYS A 394 37.20 -0.34 -1.98
N ASN A 395 37.99 0.41 -2.73
CA ASN A 395 37.55 1.64 -3.41
C ASN A 395 36.90 2.66 -2.44
N VAL A 396 37.45 2.78 -1.24
CA VAL A 396 36.94 3.70 -0.22
C VAL A 396 37.80 4.97 -0.21
N SER A 397 37.21 6.15 -0.14
CA SER A 397 37.98 7.39 0.02
C SER A 397 37.52 8.23 1.21
N LEU A 398 38.46 8.80 1.93
CA LEU A 398 38.21 9.77 3.00
C LEU A 398 38.85 11.10 2.62
N GLN A 399 38.05 12.17 2.59
CA GLN A 399 38.51 13.51 2.25
C GLN A 399 38.05 14.53 3.29
N ASN A 400 38.94 15.46 3.63
CA ASN A 400 38.68 16.56 4.55
C ASN A 400 38.20 16.06 5.93
N ILE A 401 39.09 15.30 6.58
CA ILE A 401 38.84 14.73 7.90
C ILE A 401 39.50 15.61 8.95
N GLN A 402 38.74 16.02 9.96
CA GLN A 402 39.21 16.88 11.04
C GLN A 402 38.97 16.21 12.38
N ILE A 403 40.03 16.05 13.19
CA ILE A 403 39.93 15.52 14.55
C ILE A 403 40.55 16.55 15.50
N ASP A 404 39.75 17.04 16.44
CA ASP A 404 40.15 18.01 17.46
C ASP A 404 39.86 17.43 18.85
N THR A 405 40.89 17.29 19.67
CA THR A 405 40.81 16.74 21.04
C THR A 405 40.83 17.82 22.12
N GLY A 406 40.64 19.08 21.76
CA GLY A 406 40.66 20.20 22.69
C GLY A 406 42.03 20.44 23.31
N ARG A 407 42.04 21.01 24.53
CA ARG A 407 43.26 21.51 25.21
C ARG A 407 43.53 20.88 26.57
N SER A 408 42.72 19.92 27.00
CA SER A 408 42.80 19.32 28.34
C SER A 408 43.86 18.22 28.46
N ASP A 409 44.47 17.81 27.35
CA ASP A 409 45.51 16.79 27.33
C ASP A 409 46.82 17.38 27.86
N ASP A 410 47.16 16.97 29.08
CA ASP A 410 48.37 17.34 29.82
C ASP A 410 49.45 16.23 29.80
N GLY A 411 49.21 15.15 29.05
CA GLY A 411 50.10 13.99 28.96
C GLY A 411 49.94 12.96 30.08
N ASN A 412 49.08 13.19 31.07
CA ASN A 412 48.84 12.21 32.15
C ASN A 412 47.86 11.09 31.74
N ALA A 413 46.98 11.36 30.77
CA ALA A 413 46.02 10.41 30.24
C ALA A 413 46.37 10.02 28.80
N GLU A 414 45.97 8.83 28.38
CA GLU A 414 46.27 8.36 27.03
C GLU A 414 45.30 8.96 26.02
N TYR A 415 45.83 9.61 24.98
CA TYR A 415 45.07 10.07 23.82
C TYR A 415 45.49 9.23 22.62
N LEU A 416 44.57 8.40 22.10
CA LEU A 416 44.79 7.51 20.96
C LEU A 416 43.88 7.92 19.80
N LEU A 417 44.48 8.38 18.70
CA LEU A 417 43.77 8.83 17.52
C LEU A 417 44.07 7.94 16.32
N GLY A 418 43.15 7.90 15.36
CA GLY A 418 43.30 7.12 14.14
C GLY A 418 42.87 7.89 12.90
N ASP A 419 43.59 7.72 11.79
CA ASP A 419 43.11 8.21 10.48
C ASP A 419 41.98 7.34 9.90
N LEU A 420 41.91 6.08 10.29
CA LEU A 420 40.77 5.18 10.05
C LEU A 420 40.27 4.54 11.35
N PHE A 421 41.20 3.96 12.10
CA PHE A 421 40.95 3.18 13.30
C PHE A 421 41.89 3.59 14.42
N VAL A 422 41.45 3.48 15.67
CA VAL A 422 42.38 3.61 16.81
C VAL A 422 43.21 2.34 16.95
N ASN A 423 42.54 1.18 17.00
CA ASN A 423 43.14 -0.14 17.01
C ASN A 423 42.80 -0.86 15.70
N SER A 424 43.78 -1.54 15.11
CA SER A 424 43.58 -2.27 13.85
C SER A 424 44.26 -3.64 13.87
N GLU A 425 43.53 -4.69 13.52
CA GLU A 425 44.02 -6.05 13.36
C GLU A 425 43.51 -6.63 12.03
N ASN A 426 44.41 -7.21 11.23
CA ASN A 426 44.04 -7.86 9.96
C ASN A 426 43.18 -6.98 9.03
N ILE A 427 43.75 -5.86 8.58
CA ILE A 427 43.08 -4.89 7.70
C ILE A 427 43.63 -5.02 6.27
N SER A 428 42.74 -5.28 5.32
CA SER A 428 43.02 -5.27 3.89
C SER A 428 42.51 -3.98 3.26
N LEU A 429 43.39 -3.26 2.55
CA LEU A 429 43.06 -2.02 1.85
C LEU A 429 43.33 -2.20 0.35
N ALA A 430 42.31 -2.00 -0.48
CA ALA A 430 42.41 -2.07 -1.94
C ALA A 430 41.85 -0.80 -2.57
N ASN A 431 42.70 0.02 -3.20
CA ASN A 431 42.31 1.33 -3.74
C ASN A 431 41.62 2.23 -2.68
N THR A 432 42.06 2.12 -1.43
CA THR A 432 41.59 2.99 -0.34
C THR A 432 42.50 4.20 -0.23
N LYS A 433 41.93 5.41 -0.21
CA LYS A 433 42.69 6.66 -0.24
C LYS A 433 42.23 7.64 0.84
N GLY A 434 43.17 8.38 1.42
CA GLY A 434 42.91 9.45 2.37
C GLY A 434 43.58 10.75 1.92
N SER A 435 42.87 11.88 1.97
CA SER A 435 43.44 13.19 1.70
C SER A 435 42.89 14.28 2.64
N GLN A 436 43.69 15.31 2.89
CA GLN A 436 43.31 16.48 3.70
C GLN A 436 42.88 16.11 5.13
N PHE A 437 43.74 15.38 5.84
CA PHE A 437 43.55 15.10 7.26
C PHE A 437 44.16 16.22 8.11
N ALA A 438 43.37 16.76 9.04
CA ALA A 438 43.81 17.74 10.03
C ALA A 438 43.60 17.18 11.44
N PHE A 439 44.70 17.08 12.18
CA PHE A 439 44.72 16.61 13.55
C PHE A 439 45.12 17.77 14.46
N THR A 440 44.21 18.18 15.34
CA THR A 440 44.43 19.21 16.37
C THR A 440 44.47 18.52 17.73
N HIS A 441 45.67 18.19 18.21
CA HIS A 441 45.90 17.49 19.47
C HIS A 441 47.20 17.98 20.14
N SER A 442 47.44 17.55 21.39
CA SER A 442 48.69 17.84 22.10
C SER A 442 49.89 17.07 21.53
N SER A 443 51.11 17.39 21.94
CA SER A 443 52.30 16.59 21.57
C SER A 443 52.34 15.19 22.21
N PHE A 444 51.49 14.90 23.19
CA PHE A 444 51.45 13.61 23.90
C PHE A 444 50.53 12.59 23.24
N ALA A 445 49.60 13.05 22.39
CA ALA A 445 48.65 12.17 21.70
C ALA A 445 49.37 11.26 20.69
N LYS A 446 48.95 9.99 20.66
CA LYS A 446 49.43 8.99 19.70
C LYS A 446 48.46 8.91 18.54
N VAL A 447 48.94 9.10 17.32
CA VAL A 447 48.12 8.98 16.11
C VAL A 447 48.51 7.74 15.32
N HIS A 448 47.61 6.78 15.23
CA HIS A 448 47.72 5.63 14.34
C HIS A 448 47.36 6.04 12.91
N ARG A 449 48.30 5.84 11.99
CA ARG A 449 48.15 6.26 10.59
C ARG A 449 48.30 5.08 9.65
N LEU A 450 47.18 4.67 9.05
CA LEU A 450 47.13 3.60 8.06
C LEU A 450 47.09 4.12 6.62
N LEU A 451 46.42 5.26 6.38
CA LEU A 451 46.29 5.91 5.07
C LEU A 451 47.24 7.09 4.88
N THR A 452 47.49 7.84 5.95
CA THR A 452 48.21 9.11 5.92
C THR A 452 49.67 8.92 6.34
N ARG A 453 50.51 8.38 5.45
CA ARG A 453 51.96 8.30 5.71
C ARG A 453 52.66 9.62 5.49
#